data_AF-T1A092-F1
#
_entry.id   AF-T1A092-F1
#
_cell.length_a   1.000
_cell.length_b   1.000
_cell.length_c   1.000
_cell.angle_alpha   90.00
_cell.angle_beta   90.00
_cell.angle_gamma   90.00
#
_symmetry.space_group_name_H-M   'P 1'
#
loop_
_entity.id
_entity.type
_entity.pdbx_description
1 polymer ?
#
loop_
_entity_poly.entity_id
_entity_poly.type
_entity_poly.pdbx_seq_one_letter_code
_entity_poly.pdbx_strand_id
1 'polypeptide(L)'
;MTLWRLPEAIEEQFDAQWEYWLDHAADWRPFFERLQSPSASDLAVLLKSLELVDERDLESFSRLRRSAEGRAVALPGVFASTDSDVALLALGFARAEKGALAVPYARTGNA
;
A
#
# COMPACT_ATOMS: atom_id res chain seq x y z
N MET A 1 -2.77 11.08 6.38
CA MET A 1 -1.64 10.34 5.77
C MET A 1 -2.17 9.57 4.56
N THR A 2 -1.43 9.56 3.44
CA THR A 2 -1.78 8.82 2.21
C THR A 2 -0.51 8.21 1.63
N LEU A 3 -0.61 7.26 0.69
CA LEU A 3 0.59 6.65 0.08
C LEU A 3 1.50 7.66 -0.65
N TRP A 4 0.98 8.82 -1.07
CA TRP A 4 1.71 9.91 -1.74
C TRP A 4 2.32 10.94 -0.77
N ARG A 5 2.04 10.81 0.52
CA ARG A 5 2.53 11.72 1.55
C ARG A 5 2.65 10.90 2.82
N LEU A 6 3.82 10.29 2.98
CA LEU A 6 4.21 9.50 4.14
C LEU A 6 4.95 10.42 5.14
N PRO A 7 5.16 9.99 6.39
CA PRO A 7 6.00 10.72 7.33
C PRO A 7 7.46 10.79 6.86
N GLU A 8 8.15 11.88 7.20
CA GLU A 8 9.57 12.11 6.94
C GLU A 8 10.44 10.91 7.36
N ALA A 9 10.18 10.32 8.54
CA ALA A 9 10.92 9.16 9.02
C ALA A 9 10.84 7.92 8.09
N ILE A 10 9.77 7.76 7.30
CA ILE A 10 9.69 6.68 6.29
C ILE A 10 10.47 7.09 5.03
N GLU A 11 10.37 8.36 4.62
CA GLU A 11 11.11 8.88 3.47
C GLU A 11 12.63 8.78 3.69
N GLU A 12 13.11 9.14 4.89
CA GLU A 12 14.52 8.99 5.28
C GLU A 12 15.00 7.53 5.25
N GLN A 13 14.16 6.58 5.70
CA GLN A 13 14.48 5.15 5.64
C GLN A 13 14.59 4.65 4.20
N PHE A 14 13.73 5.13 3.32
CA PHE A 14 13.77 4.83 1.89
C PHE A 14 15.05 5.38 1.27
N ASP A 15 15.35 6.66 1.50
CA ASP A 15 16.56 7.33 0.98
C ASP A 15 17.84 6.64 1.47
N ALA A 16 17.87 6.17 2.72
CA ALA A 16 19.01 5.45 3.28
C ALA A 16 19.27 4.09 2.62
N GLN A 17 18.24 3.46 2.02
CA GLN A 17 18.35 2.18 1.32
C GLN A 17 18.49 2.32 -0.20
N TRP A 18 18.25 3.52 -0.74
CA TRP A 18 18.12 3.76 -2.16
C TRP A 18 19.34 3.32 -2.97
N GLU A 19 20.53 3.80 -2.60
CA GLU A 19 21.79 3.44 -3.28
C GLU A 19 22.06 1.94 -3.23
N TYR A 20 21.81 1.30 -2.08
CA TYR A 20 21.98 -0.14 -1.94
C TYR A 20 21.06 -0.91 -2.89
N TRP A 21 19.79 -0.52 -3.03
CA TRP A 21 18.88 -1.16 -3.99
C TRP A 21 19.30 -0.97 -5.43
N LEU A 22 19.85 0.19 -5.79
CA LEU A 22 20.37 0.45 -7.13
C LEU A 22 21.59 -0.43 -7.44
N ASP A 23 22.53 -0.55 -6.51
CA ASP A 23 23.70 -1.42 -6.65
C ASP A 23 23.30 -2.91 -6.77
N HIS A 24 22.18 -3.29 -6.17
CA HIS A 24 21.64 -4.64 -6.19
C HIS A 24 20.42 -4.79 -7.11
N ALA A 25 20.26 -3.92 -8.12
CA ALA A 25 19.10 -3.92 -9.02
C ALA A 25 18.86 -5.28 -9.70
N ALA A 26 19.93 -6.05 -9.96
CA ALA A 26 19.83 -7.38 -10.53
C ALA A 26 19.04 -8.37 -9.66
N ASP A 27 19.07 -8.20 -8.34
CA ASP A 27 18.36 -9.05 -7.38
C ASP A 27 16.85 -8.78 -7.39
N TRP A 28 16.45 -7.57 -7.78
CA TRP A 28 15.05 -7.18 -7.92
C TRP A 28 14.41 -7.62 -9.24
N ARG A 29 15.21 -8.05 -10.23
CA ARG A 29 14.72 -8.41 -11.56
C ARG A 29 13.58 -9.46 -11.52
N PRO A 30 13.68 -10.58 -10.79
CA PRO A 30 12.61 -11.57 -10.75
C PRO A 30 11.28 -11.01 -10.20
N PHE A 31 11.35 -10.07 -9.26
CA PHE A 31 10.17 -9.40 -8.72
C PHE A 31 9.49 -8.54 -9.79
N PHE A 32 10.26 -7.69 -10.49
CA PHE A 32 9.70 -6.82 -11.53
C PHE A 32 9.21 -7.61 -12.77
N GLU A 33 9.83 -8.74 -13.11
CA GLU A 33 9.34 -9.64 -14.15
C GLU A 33 7.95 -10.22 -13.81
N ARG A 34 7.73 -10.61 -12.54
CA ARG A 34 6.39 -11.03 -12.06
C ARG A 34 5.37 -9.90 -12.16
N LEU A 35 5.78 -8.65 -11.89
CA LEU A 35 4.90 -7.48 -11.94
C LEU A 35 4.48 -7.10 -13.37
N GLN A 36 5.31 -7.35 -14.38
CA GLN A 36 5.00 -7.01 -15.78
C GLN A 36 3.81 -7.78 -16.35
N SER A 37 3.59 -9.01 -15.89
CA SER A 37 2.49 -9.87 -16.34
C SER A 37 1.63 -10.30 -15.14
N PRO A 38 0.88 -9.36 -14.55
CA PRO A 38 0.10 -9.65 -13.36
C PRO A 38 -0.92 -10.75 -13.67
N SER A 39 -0.89 -11.81 -12.86
CA SER A 39 -1.76 -12.98 -13.01
C SER A 39 -3.21 -12.70 -12.61
N ALA A 40 -3.47 -11.57 -11.95
CA ALA A 40 -4.78 -11.17 -11.45
C ALA A 40 -5.09 -9.70 -11.79
N SER A 41 -6.35 -9.44 -12.16
CA SER A 41 -6.88 -8.08 -12.29
C SER A 41 -7.31 -7.48 -10.95
N ASP A 42 -7.42 -8.30 -9.91
CA ASP A 42 -7.72 -7.88 -8.54
C ASP A 42 -6.43 -7.48 -7.82
N LEU A 43 -6.38 -6.24 -7.33
CA LEU A 43 -5.19 -5.69 -6.69
C LEU A 43 -4.83 -6.43 -5.38
N ALA A 44 -5.79 -6.85 -4.58
CA ALA A 44 -5.51 -7.55 -3.33
C ALA A 44 -4.91 -8.94 -3.60
N VAL A 45 -5.44 -9.64 -4.63
CA VAL A 45 -4.87 -10.91 -5.10
C VAL A 45 -3.46 -10.70 -5.65
N LEU A 46 -3.24 -9.64 -6.45
CA LEU A 46 -1.93 -9.32 -7.01
C LEU A 46 -0.89 -9.05 -5.91
N LEU A 47 -1.19 -8.17 -4.96
CA LEU A 47 -0.29 -7.83 -3.86
C LEU A 47 0.05 -9.06 -3.02
N LYS A 48 -0.92 -9.93 -2.73
CA LYS A 48 -0.67 -11.19 -2.01
C LYS A 48 0.21 -12.14 -2.81
N SER A 49 -0.02 -12.25 -4.13
CA SER A 49 0.78 -13.09 -5.02
C SER A 49 2.22 -12.60 -5.18
N LEU A 50 2.49 -11.33 -4.90
CA LEU A 50 3.81 -10.71 -4.89
C LEU A 50 4.44 -10.70 -3.49
N GLU A 51 3.78 -11.31 -2.50
CA GLU A 51 4.24 -11.39 -1.11
C GLU A 51 4.44 -10.01 -0.43
N LEU A 52 3.73 -8.98 -0.92
CA LEU A 52 3.77 -7.63 -0.36
C LEU A 52 2.80 -7.42 0.80
N VAL A 53 1.86 -8.37 0.99
CA VAL A 53 0.85 -8.35 2.05
C VAL A 53 0.62 -9.76 2.57
N ASP A 54 0.21 -9.87 3.83
CA ASP A 54 -0.12 -11.15 4.46
C ASP A 54 -1.62 -11.34 4.75
N GLU A 55 -1.99 -12.47 5.35
CA GLU A 55 -3.38 -12.79 5.71
C GLU A 55 -3.99 -11.79 6.70
N ARG A 56 -3.17 -11.19 7.59
CA ARG A 56 -3.62 -10.21 8.59
C ARG A 56 -3.94 -8.88 7.92
N ASP A 57 -3.15 -8.49 6.93
CA ASP A 57 -3.42 -7.31 6.11
C ASP A 57 -4.71 -7.49 5.31
N LEU A 58 -4.92 -8.68 4.72
CA LEU A 58 -6.15 -9.01 3.98
C LEU A 58 -7.39 -9.04 4.88
N GLU A 59 -7.26 -9.58 6.10
CA GLU A 59 -8.34 -9.55 7.08
C GLU A 59 -8.69 -8.10 7.45
N SER A 60 -7.68 -7.25 7.68
CA SER A 60 -7.88 -5.84 8.01
C SER A 60 -8.53 -5.08 6.83
N PHE A 61 -8.07 -5.34 5.61
CA PHE A 61 -8.66 -4.82 4.37
C PHE A 61 -10.12 -5.23 4.20
N SER A 62 -10.51 -6.46 4.58
CA SER A 62 -11.89 -6.96 4.45
C SER A 62 -12.92 -6.08 5.18
N ARG A 63 -12.48 -5.34 6.21
CA ARG A 63 -13.30 -4.46 7.04
C ARG A 63 -13.39 -3.03 6.49
N LEU A 64 -12.51 -2.65 5.56
CA LEU A 64 -12.51 -1.30 4.96
C LEU A 64 -13.71 -1.09 4.06
N ARG A 65 -14.25 0.13 4.10
CA ARG A 65 -15.38 0.59 3.28
C ARG A 65 -15.07 1.96 2.69
N ARG A 66 -15.65 2.24 1.52
CA ARG A 66 -15.63 3.58 0.93
C ARG A 66 -16.46 4.53 1.79
N SER A 67 -16.13 5.82 1.75
CA SER A 67 -16.98 6.88 2.31
C SER A 67 -18.34 6.92 1.62
N ALA A 68 -19.30 7.65 2.19
CA ALA A 68 -20.65 7.78 1.62
C ALA A 68 -20.63 8.36 0.19
N GLU A 69 -19.69 9.26 -0.10
CA GLU A 69 -19.47 9.88 -1.41
C GLU A 69 -18.67 8.98 -2.37
N GLY A 70 -18.17 7.83 -1.89
CA GLY A 70 -17.41 6.86 -2.67
C GLY A 70 -15.97 7.27 -3.01
N ARG A 71 -15.49 8.43 -2.54
CA ARG A 71 -14.20 9.02 -2.99
C ARG A 71 -13.01 8.72 -2.09
N ALA A 72 -13.25 8.17 -0.91
CA ALA A 72 -12.19 7.92 0.06
C ALA A 72 -12.38 6.59 0.79
N VAL A 73 -11.29 6.06 1.34
CA VAL A 73 -11.28 4.84 2.17
C VAL A 73 -10.54 5.16 3.46
N ALA A 74 -11.25 5.24 4.58
CA ALA A 74 -10.62 5.55 5.87
C ALA A 74 -10.01 4.27 6.46
N LEU A 75 -8.72 4.29 6.77
CA LEU A 75 -8.07 3.25 7.55
C LEU A 75 -8.48 3.34 9.03
N PRO A 76 -8.55 2.21 9.75
CA PRO A 76 -8.79 2.21 11.18
C PRO A 76 -7.62 2.84 11.94
N GLY A 77 -7.91 3.47 13.08
CA GLY A 77 -6.86 3.96 13.99
C GLY A 77 -6.13 5.22 13.52
N VAL A 78 -4.91 5.37 14.02
CA VAL A 78 -3.95 6.44 13.73
C VAL A 78 -2.75 5.79 13.05
N PHE A 79 -2.20 6.44 12.02
CA PHE A 79 -1.03 5.95 11.29
C PHE A 79 0.18 5.84 12.23
N ALA A 80 0.69 4.64 12.42
CA ALA A 80 1.80 4.34 13.34
C ALA A 80 3.14 4.16 12.61
N SER A 81 3.19 4.42 11.30
CA SER A 81 4.39 4.27 10.46
C SER A 81 4.91 2.83 10.41
N THR A 82 4.00 1.87 10.50
CA THR A 82 4.33 0.44 10.36
C THR A 82 4.16 -0.04 8.93
N ASP A 83 4.82 -1.14 8.57
CA ASP A 83 4.64 -1.79 7.27
C ASP A 83 3.17 -2.17 7.04
N SER A 84 2.47 -2.63 8.08
CA SER A 84 1.03 -2.92 8.00
C SER A 84 0.21 -1.67 7.68
N ASP A 85 0.58 -0.48 8.17
CA ASP A 85 -0.12 0.75 7.80
C ASP A 85 0.08 1.09 6.32
N VAL A 86 1.29 0.91 5.80
CA VAL A 86 1.62 1.14 4.38
C VAL A 86 0.92 0.12 3.49
N ALA A 87 0.95 -1.16 3.87
CA ALA A 87 0.23 -2.24 3.21
C ALA A 87 -1.28 -1.95 3.14
N LEU A 88 -1.87 -1.45 4.23
CA LEU A 88 -3.29 -1.13 4.28
C LEU A 88 -3.65 0.12 3.46
N LEU A 89 -2.73 1.10 3.35
CA LEU A 89 -2.88 2.24 2.44
C LEU A 89 -2.86 1.78 0.98
N ALA A 90 -2.01 0.82 0.62
CA ALA A 90 -1.96 0.24 -0.72
C ALA A 90 -3.21 -0.62 -1.02
N LEU A 91 -3.55 -1.55 -0.13
CA LEU A 91 -4.73 -2.42 -0.25
C LEU A 91 -6.03 -1.64 -0.35
N GLY A 92 -6.14 -0.50 0.33
CA GLY A 92 -7.34 0.35 0.27
C GLY A 92 -7.75 0.72 -1.16
N PHE A 93 -6.81 0.79 -2.11
CA PHE A 93 -7.12 1.07 -3.52
C PHE A 93 -7.94 -0.03 -4.19
N ALA A 94 -7.92 -1.26 -3.68
CA ALA A 94 -8.77 -2.35 -4.15
C ALA A 94 -10.27 -2.11 -3.84
N ARG A 95 -10.61 -1.05 -3.08
CA ARG A 95 -12.01 -0.58 -2.93
C ARG A 95 -12.43 0.42 -4.01
N ALA A 96 -11.51 0.91 -4.85
CA ALA A 96 -11.86 1.76 -5.97
C ALA A 96 -12.54 0.95 -7.09
N GLU A 97 -13.27 1.64 -7.96
CA GLU A 97 -13.90 1.05 -9.13
C GLU A 97 -13.26 1.60 -10.41
N LYS A 98 -13.42 0.88 -11.52
CA LYS A 98 -12.91 1.34 -12.82
C LYS A 98 -13.51 2.72 -13.15
N GLY A 99 -12.64 3.71 -13.31
CA GLY A 99 -13.04 5.10 -13.61
C GLY A 99 -13.50 5.91 -12.40
N ALA A 100 -13.49 5.33 -11.18
CA ALA A 100 -13.88 6.01 -9.96
C ALA A 100 -12.83 5.80 -8.85
N LEU A 101 -11.95 6.78 -8.71
CA LEU A 101 -10.90 6.79 -7.69
C LEU A 101 -11.51 6.85 -6.28
N ALA A 102 -11.02 5.97 -5.40
CA ALA A 102 -11.24 6.05 -3.96
C ALA A 102 -9.88 6.09 -3.27
N VAL A 103 -9.55 7.20 -2.60
CA VAL A 103 -8.22 7.43 -2.01
C VAL A 103 -8.17 6.89 -0.57
N PRO A 104 -7.31 5.92 -0.25
CA PRO A 104 -7.08 5.47 1.12
C PRO A 104 -6.31 6.51 1.92
N TYR A 105 -6.74 6.73 3.15
CA TYR A 105 -6.07 7.64 4.06
C TYR A 105 -6.16 7.16 5.51
N ALA A 106 -5.12 7.45 6.28
CA ALA A 106 -5.07 7.24 7.72
C ALA A 106 -5.05 8.58 8.46
N ARG A 107 -5.60 8.59 9.67
CA ARG A 107 -5.51 9.75 10.57
C ARG A 107 -4.08 9.90 11.04
N THR A 108 -3.60 11.13 11.13
CA THR A 108 -2.38 11.45 11.86
C THR A 108 -2.75 11.61 13.34
N GLY A 109 -1.88 11.18 14.26
CA GLY A 109 -2.02 11.60 15.64
C GLY A 109 -1.87 13.12 15.64
N ASN A 110 -2.75 13.84 16.34
CA ASN A 110 -2.53 15.27 16.53
C ASN A 110 -1.17 15.44 17.22
N ALA A 111 -0.27 16.19 16.59
CA ALA A 111 0.89 16.77 17.26
C ALA A 111 0.43 17.87 18.23
#